data_AF-A0A2S7N0K1-F1
#
_entry.id   AF-A0A2S7N0K1-F1
#
_cell.length_a   1.000
_cell.length_b   1.000
_cell.length_c   1.000
_cell.angle_alpha   90.00
_cell.angle_beta   90.00
_cell.angle_gamma   90.00
#
_symmetry.space_group_name_H-M   'P 1'
#
loop_
_entity.id
_entity.type
_entity.pdbx_description
1 polymer ?
#
loop_
_entity_poly.entity_id
_entity_poly.type
_entity_poly.pdbx_seq_one_letter_code
_entity_poly.pdbx_strand_id
1 'polypeptide(L)'
;MKANSLVIGFISGFAVAGVGVLLSTPASGKEVRTNIKETKDETVLLLKDVQQAVIQLKNDCISAANISKAQVNLFIKDAKELIQEWNKDAKQHTEAIQVQIKDVETAISELEAAISPTPAK
;
A
#
# COMPACT_ATOMS: atom_id res chain seq x y z
N MET A 1 13.25 -17.72 13.68
CA MET A 1 14.55 -17.35 14.29
C MET A 1 14.83 -15.83 14.41
N LYS A 2 13.99 -14.90 13.90
CA LYS A 2 14.31 -13.45 13.89
C LYS A 2 13.87 -12.63 15.12
N ALA A 3 12.87 -13.09 15.88
CA ALA A 3 12.38 -12.36 17.05
C ALA A 3 13.44 -12.24 18.17
N ASN A 4 14.24 -13.30 18.39
CA ASN A 4 15.24 -13.33 19.45
C ASN A 4 16.35 -12.28 19.25
N SER A 5 16.77 -12.04 18.00
CA SER A 5 17.79 -11.03 17.69
C SER A 5 17.28 -9.59 17.91
N LEU A 6 16.00 -9.34 17.61
CA LEU A 6 15.39 -8.03 17.85
C LEU A 6 15.23 -7.74 19.34
N VAL A 7 14.84 -8.75 20.14
CA VAL A 7 14.75 -8.61 21.60
C VAL A 7 16.13 -8.33 22.20
N ILE A 8 17.17 -9.03 21.76
CA ILE A 8 18.54 -8.79 22.23
C ILE A 8 19.00 -7.37 21.88
N GLY A 9 18.74 -6.91 20.65
CA GLY A 9 19.08 -5.54 20.22
C GLY A 9 18.30 -4.46 20.98
N PHE A 10 17.03 -4.72 21.30
CA PHE A 10 16.23 -3.81 22.11
C PHE A 10 16.78 -3.69 23.53
N ILE A 11 17.09 -4.83 24.18
CA ILE A 11 17.62 -4.86 25.55
C ILE A 11 18.99 -4.17 25.61
N SER A 12 19.89 -4.48 24.68
CA SER A 12 21.23 -3.86 24.66
C SER A 12 21.16 -2.37 24.39
N GLY A 13 20.28 -1.91 23.50
CA GLY A 13 20.00 -0.49 23.28
C GLY A 13 19.44 0.21 24.51
N PHE A 14 18.47 -0.40 25.19
CA PHE A 14 17.86 0.16 26.40
C PHE A 14 18.87 0.25 27.56
N ALA A 15 19.74 -0.74 27.71
CA ALA A 15 20.76 -0.76 28.73
C ALA A 15 21.78 0.38 28.55
N VAL A 16 22.30 0.55 27.33
CA VAL A 16 23.25 1.62 27.00
C VAL A 16 22.59 3.00 27.17
N ALA A 17 21.36 3.16 26.67
CA ALA A 17 20.61 4.41 26.82
C ALA A 17 20.30 4.73 28.28
N GLY A 18 19.86 3.75 29.07
CA GLY A 18 19.55 3.92 30.50
C GLY A 18 20.77 4.34 31.31
N VAL A 19 21.92 3.72 31.08
CA VAL A 19 23.19 4.13 31.71
C VAL A 19 23.58 5.53 31.27
N GLY A 20 23.46 5.85 29.99
CA GLY A 20 23.74 7.19 29.46
C GLY A 20 22.86 8.28 30.08
N VAL A 21 21.56 8.03 30.26
CA VAL A 21 20.63 8.97 30.91
C VAL A 21 20.99 9.16 32.38
N LEU A 22 21.30 8.08 33.10
CA LEU A 22 21.67 8.17 34.52
C LEU A 22 22.99 8.92 34.74
N LEU A 23 23.98 8.75 33.84
CA LEU A 23 25.27 9.45 33.91
C LEU A 23 25.19 10.92 33.49
N SER A 24 24.36 11.24 32.50
CA SER A 24 24.22 12.60 31.96
C SER A 24 23.12 13.42 32.66
N THR A 25 22.42 12.85 33.63
CA THR A 25 21.40 13.57 34.41
C THR A 25 22.07 14.68 35.22
N PRO A 26 21.61 15.95 35.13
CA PRO A 26 22.22 17.08 35.84
C PRO A 26 21.92 17.12 37.35
N ALA A 27 21.00 16.30 37.85
CA ALA A 27 20.59 16.24 39.25
C ALA A 27 21.46 15.29 40.09
N SER A 28 21.64 15.61 41.38
CA SER A 28 22.43 14.75 42.27
C SER A 28 21.74 13.41 42.54
N GLY A 29 22.49 12.32 42.72
CA GLY A 29 21.89 11.00 42.98
C GLY A 29 21.02 10.94 44.24
N LYS A 30 21.29 11.80 45.23
CA LYS A 30 20.46 11.95 46.43
C LYS A 30 19.11 12.58 46.08
N GLU A 31 19.13 13.66 45.31
CA GLU A 31 17.94 14.38 44.85
C GLU A 31 17.07 13.51 43.95
N VAL A 32 17.67 12.77 43.01
CA VAL A 32 16.96 11.81 42.16
C VAL A 32 16.24 10.75 43.01
N ARG A 33 16.89 10.17 44.03
CA ARG A 33 16.27 9.18 44.92
C ARG A 33 15.14 9.77 45.78
N THR A 34 15.28 11.03 46.23
CA THR A 34 14.22 11.72 46.98
C THR A 34 13.03 12.01 46.09
N ASN A 35 13.25 12.60 44.91
CA ASN A 35 12.19 12.89 43.94
C ASN A 35 11.43 11.63 43.51
N ILE A 36 12.14 10.51 43.29
CA ILE A 36 11.48 9.23 43.00
C ILE A 36 10.56 8.79 44.15
N LYS A 37 10.97 8.97 45.41
CA LYS A 37 10.13 8.59 46.56
C LYS A 37 8.88 9.46 46.68
N GLU A 38 8.99 10.73 46.34
CA GLU A 38 7.91 11.70 46.47
C GLU A 38 6.94 11.65 45.27
N THR A 39 7.45 11.42 44.06
CA THR A 39 6.68 11.50 42.81
C THR A 39 6.35 10.11 42.21
N LYS A 40 6.69 9.00 42.89
CA LYS A 40 6.46 7.64 42.35
C LYS A 40 5.02 7.40 41.91
N ASP A 41 4.04 7.82 42.70
CA ASP A 41 2.64 7.47 42.49
C ASP A 41 2.07 8.28 41.31
N GLU A 42 2.44 9.55 41.19
CA GLU A 42 2.15 10.40 40.04
C GLU A 42 2.82 9.88 38.76
N THR A 43 4.09 9.46 38.87
CA THR A 43 4.83 8.87 37.74
C THR A 43 4.18 7.59 37.25
N VAL A 44 3.68 6.74 38.15
CA VAL A 44 2.96 5.52 37.81
C VAL A 44 1.65 5.83 37.10
N LEU A 45 0.92 6.87 37.53
CA LEU A 45 -0.31 7.30 36.85
C LEU A 45 -0.01 7.83 35.45
N LEU A 46 0.98 8.71 35.30
CA LEU A 46 1.40 9.21 34.00
C LEU A 46 1.86 8.09 33.06
N LEU A 47 2.59 7.09 33.58
CA LEU A 47 2.99 5.93 32.79
C LEU A 47 1.80 5.08 32.33
N LYS A 48 0.74 4.94 33.15
CA LYS A 48 -0.49 4.25 32.74
C LYS A 48 -1.20 5.01 31.62
N ASP A 49 -1.26 6.33 31.71
CA ASP A 49 -1.88 7.17 30.67
C ASP A 49 -1.10 7.07 29.35
N VAL A 50 0.23 7.15 29.41
CA VAL A 50 1.10 6.95 28.24
C VAL A 50 0.92 5.55 27.67
N GLN A 51 0.87 4.51 28.52
CA GLN A 51 0.62 3.14 28.07
C GLN A 51 -0.72 3.03 27.34
N GLN A 52 -1.78 3.64 27.88
CA GLN A 52 -3.10 3.64 27.25
C GLN A 52 -3.08 4.37 25.91
N ALA A 53 -2.44 5.54 25.83
CA ALA A 53 -2.28 6.29 24.59
C ALA A 53 -1.49 5.51 23.53
N VAL A 54 -0.43 4.79 23.92
CA VAL A 54 0.35 3.93 23.01
C VAL A 54 -0.48 2.75 22.50
N ILE A 55 -1.30 2.14 23.36
CA ILE A 55 -2.22 1.06 22.96
C ILE A 55 -3.25 1.57 21.95
N GLN A 56 -3.82 2.75 22.19
CA GLN A 56 -4.75 3.39 21.27
C GLN A 56 -4.09 3.68 19.92
N LEU A 57 -2.93 4.33 19.93
CA LEU A 57 -2.16 4.63 18.72
C LEU A 57 -1.81 3.36 17.92
N LYS A 58 -1.43 2.28 18.62
CA LYS A 58 -1.19 0.97 17.99
C LYS A 58 -2.46 0.48 17.27
N ASN A 59 -3.60 0.52 17.94
CA ASN A 59 -4.87 0.06 17.37
C ASN A 59 -5.29 0.92 16.17
N ASP A 60 -5.13 2.23 16.26
CA ASP A 60 -5.42 3.17 15.18
C ASP A 60 -4.53 2.90 13.97
N CYS A 61 -3.23 2.65 14.19
CA CYS A 61 -2.30 2.30 13.13
C CYS A 61 -2.67 0.98 12.45
N ILE A 62 -3.04 -0.05 13.24
CA ILE A 62 -3.51 -1.34 12.69
C ILE A 62 -4.80 -1.13 11.87
N SER A 63 -5.74 -0.35 12.38
CA SER A 63 -7.00 -0.03 11.71
C SER A 63 -6.74 0.70 10.39
N ALA A 64 -5.96 1.77 10.40
CA ALA A 64 -5.59 2.54 9.21
C ALA A 64 -4.84 1.68 8.18
N ALA A 65 -3.94 0.80 8.62
CA ALA A 65 -3.23 -0.13 7.75
C ALA A 65 -4.18 -1.16 7.09
N ASN A 66 -5.21 -1.61 7.82
CA ASN A 66 -6.21 -2.52 7.29
C ASN A 66 -7.16 -1.83 6.30
N ILE A 67 -7.63 -0.62 6.63
CA ILE A 67 -8.50 0.19 5.76
C ILE A 67 -7.78 0.51 4.45
N SER A 68 -6.51 0.93 4.51
CA SER A 68 -5.72 1.23 3.31
C SER A 68 -5.50 -0.01 2.44
N LYS A 69 -5.20 -1.17 3.02
CA LYS A 69 -5.11 -2.43 2.25
C LYS A 69 -6.42 -2.81 1.58
N ALA A 70 -7.54 -2.71 2.28
CA ALA A 70 -8.85 -3.04 1.72
C ALA A 70 -9.21 -2.12 0.56
N GLN A 71 -9.04 -0.80 0.76
CA GLN A 71 -9.40 0.19 -0.25
C GLN A 71 -8.52 0.11 -1.50
N VAL A 72 -7.21 -0.10 -1.33
CA VAL A 72 -6.27 -0.27 -2.45
C VAL A 72 -6.59 -1.53 -3.25
N ASN A 73 -6.92 -2.64 -2.57
CA ASN A 73 -7.29 -3.87 -3.26
C ASN A 73 -8.59 -3.74 -4.05
N LEU A 74 -9.59 -3.04 -3.51
CA LEU A 74 -10.83 -2.74 -4.22
C LEU A 74 -10.56 -1.88 -5.46
N PHE A 75 -9.80 -0.79 -5.32
CA PHE A 75 -9.42 0.05 -6.44
C PHE A 75 -8.67 -0.72 -7.55
N ILE A 76 -7.71 -1.59 -7.18
CA ILE A 76 -6.98 -2.42 -8.15
C ILE A 76 -7.94 -3.39 -8.88
N LYS A 77 -8.89 -3.97 -8.14
CA LYS A 77 -9.90 -4.86 -8.72
C LYS A 77 -10.78 -4.12 -9.72
N ASP A 78 -11.31 -2.96 -9.34
CA ASP A 78 -12.19 -2.15 -10.18
C ASP A 78 -11.44 -1.66 -11.44
N ALA A 79 -10.19 -1.22 -11.29
CA ALA A 79 -9.34 -0.85 -12.41
C ALA A 79 -9.11 -2.02 -13.38
N LYS A 80 -8.94 -3.23 -12.85
CA LYS A 80 -8.77 -4.43 -13.68
C LYS A 80 -10.04 -4.78 -14.46
N GLU A 81 -11.21 -4.69 -13.82
CA GLU A 81 -12.50 -4.91 -14.47
C GLU A 81 -12.72 -3.90 -15.61
N LEU A 82 -12.47 -2.61 -15.36
CA LEU A 82 -12.55 -1.54 -16.37
C LEU A 82 -11.63 -1.81 -17.57
N ILE A 83 -10.39 -2.24 -17.34
CA ILE A 83 -9.43 -2.54 -18.42
C ILE A 83 -9.90 -3.77 -19.23
N GLN A 84 -10.44 -4.79 -18.57
CA GLN A 84 -10.95 -5.98 -19.26
C GLN A 84 -12.16 -5.66 -20.14
N GLU A 85 -13.08 -4.85 -19.63
CA GLU A 85 -14.26 -4.40 -20.38
C GLU A 85 -13.86 -3.54 -21.58
N TRP A 86 -12.99 -2.56 -21.39
CA TRP A 86 -12.46 -1.76 -22.49
C TRP A 86 -11.77 -2.60 -23.57
N ASN A 87 -10.99 -3.62 -23.19
CA ASN A 87 -10.31 -4.49 -24.14
C ASN A 87 -11.30 -5.36 -24.93
N LYS A 88 -12.35 -5.87 -24.26
CA LYS A 88 -13.42 -6.63 -24.90
C LYS A 88 -14.16 -5.77 -25.93
N ASP A 89 -14.55 -4.56 -25.55
CA ASP A 89 -15.28 -3.64 -26.43
C ASP A 89 -14.41 -3.21 -27.61
N ALA A 90 -13.14 -2.83 -27.35
CA ALA A 90 -12.20 -2.48 -28.41
C ALA A 90 -12.00 -3.63 -29.42
N LYS A 91 -11.93 -4.88 -28.93
CA LYS A 91 -11.82 -6.06 -29.80
C LYS A 91 -13.06 -6.27 -30.66
N GLN A 92 -14.26 -6.14 -30.09
CA GLN A 92 -15.51 -6.27 -30.84
C GLN A 92 -15.64 -5.20 -31.94
N HIS A 93 -15.27 -3.95 -31.63
CA HIS A 93 -15.28 -2.87 -32.63
C HIS A 93 -14.23 -3.06 -33.73
N THR A 94 -13.05 -3.59 -33.39
CA THR A 94 -11.99 -3.86 -34.38
C THR A 94 -12.40 -4.98 -35.33
N GLU A 95 -12.97 -6.07 -34.82
CA GLU A 95 -13.46 -7.18 -35.64
C GLU A 95 -14.56 -6.72 -36.60
N ALA A 96 -15.50 -5.89 -36.12
CA ALA A 96 -16.56 -5.33 -36.95
C ALA A 96 -16.03 -4.46 -38.10
N ILE A 97 -15.05 -3.59 -37.83
CA ILE A 97 -14.40 -2.76 -38.86
C ILE A 97 -13.66 -3.65 -39.88
N GLN A 98 -13.01 -4.71 -39.41
CA GLN A 98 -12.25 -5.63 -40.27
C GLN A 98 -13.15 -6.40 -41.25
N VAL A 99 -14.35 -6.78 -40.79
CA VAL A 99 -15.39 -7.37 -41.66
C VAL A 99 -15.85 -6.36 -42.70
N GLN A 100 -16.18 -5.14 -42.29
CA GLN A 100 -16.64 -4.09 -43.20
C GLN A 100 -15.58 -3.74 -44.26
N ILE A 101 -14.30 -3.70 -43.90
CA ILE A 101 -13.21 -3.49 -44.87
C ILE A 101 -13.14 -4.63 -45.90
N LYS A 102 -13.26 -5.89 -45.46
CA LYS A 102 -13.27 -7.04 -46.36
C LYS A 102 -14.44 -7.02 -47.34
N ASP A 103 -15.62 -6.64 -46.88
CA ASP A 103 -16.80 -6.54 -47.74
C ASP A 103 -16.61 -5.46 -48.81
N VAL A 104 -16.01 -4.32 -48.43
CA VAL A 104 -15.65 -3.26 -49.38
C VAL A 104 -14.59 -3.73 -50.38
N GLU A 105 -13.52 -4.41 -49.93
CA GLU A 105 -12.50 -4.98 -50.83
C GLU A 105 -13.11 -5.97 -51.84
N THR A 106 -14.04 -6.81 -51.37
CA THR A 106 -14.73 -7.78 -52.23
C THR A 106 -15.59 -7.07 -53.27
N ALA A 107 -16.37 -6.06 -52.86
CA ALA A 107 -17.18 -5.27 -53.77
C ALA A 107 -16.33 -4.51 -54.81
N ILE A 108 -15.17 -3.97 -54.41
CA ILE A 108 -14.24 -3.33 -55.33
C ILE A 108 -13.67 -4.36 -56.33
N SER A 109 -13.28 -5.54 -55.86
CA SER A 109 -12.74 -6.59 -56.74
C SER A 109 -13.76 -7.11 -57.74
N GLU A 110 -15.02 -7.27 -57.32
CA GLU A 110 -16.14 -7.63 -58.21
C GLU A 110 -16.41 -6.55 -59.26
N LEU A 111 -16.37 -5.27 -58.86
CA LEU A 111 -16.45 -4.15 -59.77
C LEU A 111 -15.30 -4.20 -60.78
N GLU A 112 -14.05 -4.30 -60.34
CA GLU A 112 -12.87 -4.40 -61.22
C GLU A 112 -12.96 -5.56 -62.21
N ALA A 113 -13.43 -6.74 -61.77
CA ALA A 113 -13.65 -7.88 -62.65
C ALA A 113 -14.71 -7.58 -63.72
N ALA A 114 -15.78 -6.86 -63.38
CA ALA A 114 -16.86 -6.49 -64.30
C ALA A 114 -16.45 -5.42 -65.33
N ILE A 115 -15.50 -4.54 -65.01
CA ILE A 115 -14.97 -3.49 -65.92
C ILE A 115 -13.66 -3.90 -66.61
N SER A 116 -13.04 -5.03 -66.22
CA SER A 116 -11.85 -5.52 -66.88
C SER A 116 -12.18 -5.95 -68.33
N PRO A 117 -11.55 -5.33 -69.35
CA PRO A 117 -11.89 -5.59 -70.73
C PRO A 117 -11.43 -6.99 -71.11
N THR A 118 -12.36 -7.80 -71.65
CA THR A 118 -12.02 -9.01 -72.39
C THR A 118 -10.97 -8.66 -73.45
N PRO A 119 -9.81 -9.35 -73.51
CA PRO A 119 -8.81 -9.05 -74.54
C PRO A 119 -9.43 -9.32 -75.91
N ALA A 120 -9.70 -8.24 -76.65
CA ALA A 120 -10.14 -8.32 -78.03
C ALA A 120 -8.98 -8.88 -78.86
N LYS A 121 -9.27 -10.00 -79.52
CA LYS A 121 -8.42 -10.75 -80.42
C LYS A 121 -8.19 -10.01 -81.75
#